data_AF-A0AAU7FD61-F1
#
_entry.id   AF-A0AAU7FD61-F1
#
_cell.length_a   1.000
_cell.length_b   1.000
_cell.length_c   1.000
_cell.angle_alpha   90.00
_cell.angle_beta   90.00
_cell.angle_gamma   90.00
#
_symmetry.space_group_name_H-M   'P 1'
#
loop_
_entity.id
_entity.type
_entity.pdbx_description
1 polymer ?
#
loop_
_entity_poly.entity_id
_entity_poly.type
_entity_poly.pdbx_seq_one_letter_code
_entity_poly.pdbx_strand_id
1 'polypeptide(L)'
;MHLKPKHLTIAMTLATAPWLLTGCGGGSSAVATPPSTTVPTPQLAGRAVLAAASFADGPVSGQYLGGSLFNGHTAPFAKQPIQGFSAILKNADGSFLAMPDNGYGGIENSADFNLRVYTIRPNFKTATGGDGSIKAEKFIELKDPNKLIPFAITNQFSKERVLTGADFDIESMQRAPDGTLWFGDEFGPFLLHTDANGVLLEAPIKLMDNENAGQEIRSPQNPYSEEGSAVRIMNAVRAHAQSFGAKRAPVFSPYFVQLKYDANGVKSSPDAHYARGKIRNRASPRPPARFLMWRRSRALAIRW
;
A
#
# COMPACT_ATOMS: atom_id res chain seq x y z
N MET A 1 0.73 7.81 -67.94
CA MET A 1 -0.72 7.52 -67.93
C MET A 1 -1.18 7.68 -66.49
N HIS A 2 -1.93 8.75 -66.21
CA HIS A 2 -2.34 9.16 -64.87
C HIS A 2 -3.48 8.28 -64.36
N LEU A 3 -3.35 7.68 -63.18
CA LEU A 3 -4.47 7.15 -62.40
C LEU A 3 -4.44 7.77 -61.00
N LYS A 4 -5.49 8.55 -60.73
CA LYS A 4 -5.70 9.37 -59.53
C LYS A 4 -6.08 8.51 -58.30
N PRO A 5 -5.69 8.92 -57.08
CA PRO A 5 -6.23 8.36 -55.85
C PRO A 5 -7.68 8.79 -55.64
N LYS A 6 -8.56 7.85 -55.26
CA LYS A 6 -9.94 8.14 -54.85
C LYS A 6 -9.92 8.67 -53.42
N HIS A 7 -10.02 10.00 -53.27
CA HIS A 7 -10.32 10.63 -52.00
C HIS A 7 -11.82 10.47 -51.69
N LEU A 8 -12.12 9.86 -50.54
CA LEU A 8 -13.46 9.84 -49.97
C LEU A 8 -13.69 11.18 -49.26
N THR A 9 -14.37 12.10 -49.92
CA THR A 9 -14.75 13.40 -49.37
C THR A 9 -15.91 13.21 -48.38
N ILE A 10 -15.63 13.33 -47.08
CA ILE A 10 -16.68 13.57 -46.08
C ILE A 10 -17.00 15.07 -46.15
N ALA A 11 -18.16 15.41 -46.69
CA ALA A 11 -18.67 16.77 -46.66
C ALA A 11 -19.04 17.14 -45.23
N MET A 12 -18.22 17.97 -44.60
CA MET A 12 -18.52 18.59 -43.31
C MET A 12 -19.26 19.89 -43.60
N THR A 13 -20.60 19.86 -43.57
CA THR A 13 -21.44 21.05 -43.66
C THR A 13 -21.26 21.88 -42.39
N LEU A 14 -20.43 22.92 -42.46
CA LEU A 14 -20.36 23.99 -41.46
C LEU A 14 -21.64 24.83 -41.60
N ALA A 15 -22.65 24.56 -40.77
CA ALA A 15 -23.77 25.47 -40.60
C ALA A 15 -23.35 26.59 -39.63
N THR A 16 -22.94 27.73 -40.18
CA THR A 16 -22.78 28.98 -39.42
C THR A 16 -24.16 29.54 -39.11
N ALA A 17 -24.65 29.32 -37.89
CA ALA A 17 -25.86 29.98 -37.41
C ALA A 17 -25.49 31.36 -36.79
N PRO A 18 -26.10 32.47 -37.23
CA PRO A 18 -25.87 33.78 -36.63
C PRO A 18 -26.50 33.84 -35.24
N TRP A 19 -25.72 34.24 -34.25
CA TRP A 19 -26.22 34.55 -32.91
C TRP A 19 -26.97 35.88 -32.95
N LEU A 20 -28.28 35.81 -33.17
CA LEU A 20 -29.20 36.89 -32.85
C LEU A 20 -29.36 36.95 -31.32
N LEU A 21 -28.74 37.94 -30.69
CA LEU A 21 -29.04 38.34 -29.32
C LEU A 21 -30.42 39.02 -29.32
N THR A 22 -31.48 38.22 -29.27
CA THR A 22 -32.82 38.70 -28.91
C THR A 22 -32.95 38.69 -27.39
N GLY A 23 -32.88 39.88 -26.80
CA GLY A 23 -33.37 40.13 -25.45
C GLY A 23 -34.88 39.96 -25.41
N CYS A 24 -35.35 38.97 -24.65
CA CYS A 24 -36.69 38.89 -24.07
C CYS A 24 -36.46 38.42 -22.63
N GLY A 25 -36.77 39.21 -21.61
CA GLY A 25 -38.16 39.54 -21.27
C GLY A 25 -38.71 38.38 -20.45
N GLY A 26 -38.82 38.56 -19.14
CA GLY A 26 -39.14 37.51 -18.17
C GLY A 26 -40.35 36.67 -18.57
N GLY A 27 -40.09 35.40 -18.90
CA GLY A 27 -41.09 34.37 -19.11
C GLY A 27 -40.51 33.06 -18.59
N SER A 28 -41.12 32.51 -17.55
CA SER A 28 -40.73 31.27 -16.88
C SER A 28 -40.65 30.12 -17.89
N SER A 29 -39.47 29.88 -18.44
CA SER A 29 -39.17 28.62 -19.11
C SER A 29 -39.09 27.56 -18.04
N ALA A 30 -40.11 26.71 -17.97
CA ALA A 30 -40.09 25.53 -17.12
C ALA A 30 -38.86 24.70 -17.52
N VAL A 31 -37.86 24.68 -16.64
CA VAL A 31 -36.76 23.73 -16.72
C VAL A 31 -37.42 22.36 -16.74
N ALA A 32 -37.35 21.67 -17.88
CA ALA A 32 -37.79 20.28 -17.96
C ALA A 32 -36.91 19.48 -16.99
N THR A 33 -37.49 19.12 -15.86
CA THR A 33 -36.85 18.26 -14.88
C THR A 33 -36.42 16.98 -15.59
N PRO A 34 -35.14 16.58 -15.56
CA PRO A 34 -34.74 15.29 -16.11
C PRO A 34 -35.63 14.22 -15.48
N PRO A 35 -36.12 13.22 -16.24
CA PRO A 35 -36.97 12.18 -15.69
C PRO A 35 -36.25 11.58 -14.48
N SER A 36 -36.90 11.66 -13.33
CA SER A 36 -36.44 11.01 -12.10
C SER A 36 -36.48 9.51 -12.36
N THR A 37 -35.38 8.96 -12.85
CA THR A 37 -35.19 7.51 -12.90
C THR A 37 -35.05 7.06 -11.46
N THR A 38 -36.11 6.49 -10.90
CA THR A 38 -36.07 5.87 -9.58
C THR A 38 -35.00 4.78 -9.62
N VAL A 39 -33.83 5.04 -9.04
CA VAL A 39 -32.81 4.02 -8.89
C VAL A 39 -33.39 2.98 -7.92
N PRO A 40 -33.58 1.72 -8.35
CA PRO A 40 -34.12 0.70 -7.47
C PRO A 40 -33.21 0.57 -6.24
N THR A 41 -33.81 0.39 -5.07
CA THR A 41 -33.07 0.21 -3.83
C THR A 41 -32.10 -0.97 -3.98
N PRO A 42 -30.79 -0.78 -3.73
CA PRO A 42 -29.82 -1.86 -3.86
C PRO A 42 -30.17 -3.00 -2.89
N GLN A 43 -30.19 -4.23 -3.40
CA GLN A 43 -30.44 -5.44 -2.61
C GLN A 43 -29.20 -6.31 -2.56
N LEU A 44 -28.95 -6.91 -1.40
CA LEU A 44 -27.85 -7.86 -1.21
C LEU A 44 -28.17 -9.17 -1.96
N ALA A 45 -27.50 -9.39 -3.09
CA ALA A 45 -27.69 -10.61 -3.90
C ALA A 45 -27.10 -11.87 -3.24
N GLY A 46 -26.04 -11.71 -2.44
CA GLY A 46 -25.41 -12.79 -1.69
C GLY A 46 -24.25 -12.30 -0.83
N ARG A 47 -23.87 -13.10 0.17
CA ARG A 47 -22.78 -12.78 1.10
C ARG A 47 -21.88 -13.97 1.33
N ALA A 48 -20.57 -13.73 1.33
CA ALA A 48 -19.57 -14.66 1.83
C ALA A 48 -18.66 -13.94 2.82
N VAL A 49 -18.08 -14.68 3.76
CA VAL A 49 -17.25 -14.15 4.85
C VAL A 49 -15.97 -14.96 4.93
N LEU A 50 -14.84 -14.28 4.90
CA LEU A 50 -13.55 -14.84 5.29
C LEU A 50 -13.39 -14.62 6.80
N ALA A 51 -13.06 -15.68 7.53
CA ALA A 51 -12.82 -15.57 8.98
C ALA A 51 -11.60 -14.68 9.24
N ALA A 52 -11.65 -13.87 10.30
CA ALA A 52 -10.55 -12.95 10.65
C ALA A 52 -9.21 -13.70 10.89
N ALA A 53 -9.28 -14.90 11.47
CA ALA A 53 -8.14 -15.78 11.71
C ALA A 53 -7.83 -16.71 10.52
N SER A 54 -7.82 -16.19 9.29
CA SER A 54 -7.43 -16.95 8.10
C SER A 54 -5.95 -16.70 7.78
N PHE A 55 -5.18 -17.78 7.62
CA PHE A 55 -3.74 -17.72 7.41
C PHE A 55 -3.32 -18.58 6.22
N ALA A 56 -2.28 -18.14 5.52
CA ALA A 56 -1.60 -18.87 4.46
C ALA A 56 -0.19 -19.26 4.91
N ASP A 57 0.36 -20.30 4.28
CA ASP A 57 1.73 -20.73 4.58
C ASP A 57 2.75 -19.63 4.27
N GLY A 58 3.78 -19.54 5.11
CA GLY A 58 4.79 -18.50 5.06
C GLY A 58 5.50 -18.35 6.40
N PRO A 59 6.47 -17.43 6.50
CA PRO A 59 7.16 -17.16 7.74
C PRO A 59 6.23 -16.55 8.79
N VAL A 60 6.72 -16.51 10.04
CA VAL A 60 6.08 -15.80 11.15
C VAL A 60 5.82 -14.34 10.78
N SER A 61 4.66 -13.81 11.14
CA SER A 61 4.20 -12.45 10.83
C SER A 61 3.76 -11.70 12.08
N GLY A 62 3.81 -10.36 12.07
CA GLY A 62 3.30 -9.52 13.15
C GLY A 62 4.20 -9.47 14.39
N GLN A 63 5.49 -9.81 14.27
CA GLN A 63 6.47 -9.71 15.37
C GLN A 63 6.69 -8.27 15.83
N TYR A 64 6.36 -7.30 14.98
CA TYR A 64 6.54 -5.88 15.23
C TYR A 64 5.28 -5.18 15.74
N LEU A 65 4.21 -5.92 16.06
CA LEU A 65 2.96 -5.39 16.62
C LEU A 65 3.01 -5.15 18.14
N GLY A 66 4.16 -5.37 18.78
CA GLY A 66 4.36 -5.09 20.20
C GLY A 66 3.74 -6.11 21.17
N GLY A 67 3.34 -7.29 20.67
CA GLY A 67 2.92 -8.43 21.49
C GLY A 67 1.60 -8.25 22.25
N SER A 68 0.81 -7.25 21.91
CA SER A 68 -0.53 -7.02 22.46
C SER A 68 -1.61 -7.72 21.63
N LEU A 69 -2.82 -7.81 22.19
CA LEU A 69 -4.03 -8.17 21.45
C LEU A 69 -4.22 -7.16 20.32
N PHE A 70 -3.96 -7.58 19.09
CA PHE A 70 -4.19 -6.79 17.89
C PHE A 70 -5.48 -7.28 17.23
N ASN A 71 -6.52 -6.45 17.21
CA ASN A 71 -7.84 -6.79 16.68
C ASN A 71 -8.43 -8.10 17.25
N GLY A 72 -8.19 -8.39 18.53
CA GLY A 72 -8.67 -9.62 19.17
C GLY A 72 -7.80 -10.85 18.94
N HIS A 73 -6.65 -10.72 18.27
CA HIS A 73 -5.70 -11.80 18.02
C HIS A 73 -4.33 -11.52 18.68
N THR A 74 -3.66 -12.57 19.15
CA THR A 74 -2.33 -12.47 19.75
C THR A 74 -1.25 -12.60 18.69
N ALA A 75 -0.42 -11.57 18.53
CA ALA A 75 0.77 -11.60 17.69
C ALA A 75 2.01 -12.00 18.52
N PRO A 76 3.05 -12.62 17.91
CA PRO A 76 3.19 -12.92 16.48
C PRO A 76 2.34 -14.09 16.02
N PHE A 77 2.00 -14.09 14.73
CA PHE A 77 1.29 -15.18 14.06
C PHE A 77 2.28 -16.20 13.51
N ALA A 78 1.99 -17.49 13.68
CA ALA A 78 2.86 -18.57 13.18
C ALA A 78 2.93 -18.64 11.64
N LYS A 79 2.03 -17.93 10.94
CA LYS A 79 1.82 -17.95 9.49
C LYS A 79 1.42 -16.55 9.00
N GLN A 80 1.37 -16.37 7.68
CA GLN A 80 1.00 -15.10 7.05
C GLN A 80 -0.53 -14.90 7.12
N PRO A 81 -1.03 -13.80 7.69
CA PRO A 81 -2.46 -13.48 7.59
C PRO A 81 -2.85 -13.15 6.15
N ILE A 82 -4.10 -13.42 5.79
CA ILE A 82 -4.64 -13.21 4.43
C ILE A 82 -5.47 -11.91 4.34
N GLN A 83 -5.73 -11.24 5.46
CA GLN A 83 -6.77 -10.20 5.57
C GLN A 83 -6.22 -8.81 5.22
N GLY A 84 -7.12 -7.83 5.06
CA GLY A 84 -6.77 -6.45 4.72
C GLY A 84 -6.89 -6.13 3.23
N PHE A 85 -7.86 -6.72 2.51
CA PHE A 85 -7.95 -6.55 1.06
C PHE A 85 -8.25 -5.11 0.61
N SER A 86 -7.34 -4.53 -0.16
CA SER A 86 -7.52 -3.23 -0.84
C SER A 86 -7.95 -3.37 -2.30
N ALA A 87 -7.77 -4.54 -2.91
CA ALA A 87 -8.25 -4.80 -4.28
C ALA A 87 -8.83 -6.20 -4.46
N ILE A 88 -9.84 -6.30 -5.33
CA ILE A 88 -10.43 -7.57 -5.77
C ILE A 88 -10.67 -7.56 -7.30
N LEU A 89 -10.26 -8.63 -7.99
CA LEU A 89 -10.49 -8.82 -9.42
C LEU A 89 -11.19 -10.16 -9.67
N LYS A 90 -12.27 -10.14 -10.45
CA LYS A 90 -13.03 -11.35 -10.77
C LYS A 90 -12.32 -12.19 -11.84
N ASN A 91 -12.26 -13.50 -11.64
CA ASN A 91 -11.83 -14.47 -12.65
C ASN A 91 -13.03 -15.06 -13.42
N ALA A 92 -12.76 -15.60 -14.61
CA ALA A 92 -13.77 -16.25 -15.45
C ALA A 92 -14.37 -17.51 -14.80
N ASP A 93 -13.60 -18.21 -13.96
CA ASP A 93 -14.01 -19.45 -13.28
C ASP A 93 -14.81 -19.19 -11.97
N GLY A 94 -15.20 -17.95 -11.71
CA GLY A 94 -15.93 -17.54 -10.52
C GLY A 94 -15.09 -17.35 -9.25
N SER A 95 -13.77 -17.60 -9.31
CA SER A 95 -12.86 -17.16 -8.24
C SER A 95 -12.54 -15.67 -8.37
N PHE A 96 -11.80 -15.13 -7.41
CA PHE A 96 -11.32 -13.76 -7.40
C PHE A 96 -9.85 -13.74 -7.04
N LEU A 97 -9.09 -12.80 -7.62
CA LEU A 97 -7.85 -12.35 -7.01
C LEU A 97 -8.19 -11.33 -5.93
N ALA A 98 -7.62 -11.47 -4.74
CA ALA A 98 -7.76 -10.56 -3.63
C ALA A 98 -6.37 -10.17 -3.11
N MET A 99 -6.09 -8.88 -3.05
CA MET A 99 -4.79 -8.34 -2.69
C MET A 99 -4.93 -7.57 -1.38
N PRO A 100 -4.27 -8.02 -0.29
CA PRO A 100 -4.12 -7.24 0.92
C PRO A 100 -3.32 -5.95 0.69
N ASP A 101 -3.53 -4.97 1.55
CA ASP A 101 -2.66 -3.83 1.77
C ASP A 101 -1.29 -4.25 2.35
N ASN A 102 -0.53 -3.29 2.89
CA ASN A 102 0.71 -3.61 3.61
C ASN A 102 0.53 -4.48 4.87
N GLY A 103 -0.69 -4.77 5.29
CA GLY A 103 -1.03 -5.71 6.35
C GLY A 103 -1.23 -5.09 7.72
N TYR A 104 -0.36 -4.17 8.14
CA TYR A 104 -0.40 -3.58 9.50
C TYR A 104 -0.41 -2.05 9.54
N GLY A 105 -0.58 -1.39 8.39
CA GLY A 105 -0.83 0.05 8.24
C GLY A 105 0.39 0.95 8.35
N GLY A 106 1.61 0.40 8.40
CA GLY A 106 2.82 1.20 8.53
C GLY A 106 4.11 0.48 8.15
N ILE A 107 5.13 1.28 7.79
CA ILE A 107 6.45 0.78 7.41
C ILE A 107 7.21 0.17 8.61
N GLU A 108 6.89 0.61 9.82
CA GLU A 108 7.57 0.23 11.06
C GLU A 108 7.17 -1.17 11.54
N ASN A 109 5.96 -1.61 11.23
CA ASN A 109 5.38 -2.85 11.73
C ASN A 109 5.12 -3.91 10.64
N SER A 110 5.19 -3.55 9.35
CA SER A 110 4.84 -4.43 8.23
C SER A 110 6.02 -5.16 7.57
N ALA A 111 7.20 -5.13 8.18
CA ALA A 111 8.40 -5.74 7.63
C ALA A 111 8.37 -7.28 7.60
N ASP A 112 7.41 -7.93 8.27
CA ASP A 112 7.22 -9.39 8.22
C ASP A 112 5.86 -9.81 7.64
N PHE A 113 5.16 -8.89 6.97
CA PHE A 113 3.97 -9.17 6.18
C PHE A 113 4.37 -9.29 4.70
N ASN A 114 4.28 -10.48 4.12
CA ASN A 114 4.63 -10.70 2.72
C ASN A 114 3.53 -10.17 1.81
N LEU A 115 3.90 -9.34 0.83
CA LEU A 115 2.95 -8.84 -0.17
C LEU A 115 2.57 -9.96 -1.13
N ARG A 116 1.25 -10.21 -1.22
CA ARG A 116 0.69 -11.35 -1.94
C ARG A 116 -0.61 -10.99 -2.63
N VAL A 117 -0.96 -11.78 -3.65
CA VAL A 117 -2.29 -11.79 -4.26
C VAL A 117 -2.88 -13.17 -4.11
N TYR A 118 -3.99 -13.28 -3.39
CA TYR A 118 -4.66 -14.56 -3.11
C TYR A 118 -5.72 -14.85 -4.17
N THR A 119 -5.77 -16.10 -4.65
CA THR A 119 -6.99 -16.60 -5.33
C THR A 119 -7.97 -17.05 -4.26
N ILE A 120 -9.10 -16.37 -4.16
CA ILE A 120 -10.19 -16.71 -3.24
C ILE A 120 -11.42 -17.18 -4.00
N ARG A 121 -12.14 -18.16 -3.45
CA ARG A 121 -13.39 -18.68 -3.99
C ARG A 121 -14.50 -18.52 -2.96
N PRO A 122 -15.37 -17.51 -3.12
CA PRO A 122 -16.57 -17.38 -2.31
C PRO A 122 -17.63 -18.42 -2.68
N ASN A 123 -18.21 -19.08 -1.68
CA ASN A 123 -19.50 -19.76 -1.80
C ASN A 123 -20.57 -18.84 -1.23
N PHE A 124 -21.13 -17.98 -2.07
CA PHE A 124 -22.08 -16.96 -1.61
C PHE A 124 -23.34 -17.57 -1.01
N LYS A 125 -23.67 -17.17 0.21
CA LYS A 125 -25.00 -17.39 0.78
C LYS A 125 -25.98 -16.43 0.11
N THR A 126 -26.95 -16.98 -0.61
CA THR A 126 -28.05 -16.29 -1.27
C THR A 126 -29.38 -16.70 -0.65
N ALA A 127 -30.50 -16.20 -1.18
CA ALA A 127 -31.83 -16.67 -0.79
C ALA A 127 -32.08 -18.15 -1.16
N THR A 128 -31.34 -18.69 -2.13
CA THR A 128 -31.56 -20.05 -2.68
C THR A 128 -30.54 -21.08 -2.22
N GLY A 129 -29.47 -20.69 -1.51
CA GLY A 129 -28.47 -21.61 -0.98
C GLY A 129 -27.10 -20.99 -0.76
N GLY A 130 -26.09 -21.84 -0.57
CA GLY A 130 -24.70 -21.45 -0.28
C GLY A 130 -24.43 -21.25 1.21
N ASP A 131 -23.23 -21.62 1.66
CA ASP A 131 -22.86 -21.60 3.09
C ASP A 131 -22.27 -20.26 3.55
N GLY A 132 -21.95 -19.36 2.62
CA GLY A 132 -21.35 -18.06 2.91
C GLY A 132 -19.87 -18.12 3.27
N SER A 133 -19.18 -19.20 2.95
CA SER A 133 -17.74 -19.35 3.20
C SER A 133 -16.89 -18.75 2.08
N ILE A 134 -15.63 -18.44 2.39
CA ILE A 134 -14.60 -18.10 1.42
C ILE A 134 -13.45 -19.09 1.59
N LYS A 135 -13.04 -19.73 0.49
CA LYS A 135 -11.83 -20.56 0.44
C LYS A 135 -10.68 -19.75 -0.15
N ALA A 136 -9.55 -19.67 0.55
CA ALA A 136 -8.30 -19.21 -0.04
C ALA A 136 -7.59 -20.40 -0.69
N GLU A 137 -7.40 -20.37 -2.02
CA GLU A 137 -6.96 -21.53 -2.80
C GLU A 137 -5.44 -21.55 -3.02
N LYS A 138 -4.86 -20.42 -3.39
CA LYS A 138 -3.43 -20.23 -3.66
C LYS A 138 -3.07 -18.76 -3.59
N PHE A 139 -1.78 -18.44 -3.69
CA PHE A 139 -1.30 -17.07 -3.77
C PHE A 139 -0.16 -16.89 -4.76
N ILE A 140 -0.03 -15.65 -5.23
CA ILE A 140 1.13 -15.10 -5.92
C ILE A 140 1.90 -14.29 -4.88
N GLU A 141 3.22 -14.46 -4.79
CA GLU A 141 4.09 -13.72 -3.85
C GLU A 141 4.93 -12.71 -4.62
N LEU A 142 4.80 -11.43 -4.25
CA LEU A 142 5.47 -10.34 -4.96
C LEU A 142 6.96 -10.31 -4.61
N LYS A 143 7.81 -10.13 -5.62
CA LYS A 143 9.27 -10.24 -5.45
C LYS A 143 10.07 -9.50 -6.52
N ASP A 144 11.30 -9.15 -6.17
CA ASP A 144 12.26 -8.45 -7.04
C ASP A 144 13.60 -9.23 -7.17
N PRO A 145 13.61 -10.48 -7.68
CA PRO A 145 14.84 -11.25 -7.81
C PRO A 145 15.85 -10.61 -8.78
N ASN A 146 15.36 -9.77 -9.69
CA ASN A 146 16.14 -9.08 -10.71
C ASN A 146 16.76 -7.76 -10.23
N LYS A 147 16.53 -7.37 -8.97
CA LYS A 147 17.12 -6.17 -8.33
C LYS A 147 16.79 -4.86 -9.06
N LEU A 148 15.55 -4.73 -9.51
CA LEU A 148 15.04 -3.57 -10.24
C LEU A 148 14.67 -2.41 -9.31
N ILE A 149 14.43 -2.67 -8.02
CA ILE A 149 14.12 -1.63 -7.04
C ILE A 149 15.41 -0.87 -6.66
N PRO A 150 15.48 0.46 -6.88
CA PRO A 150 16.71 1.24 -6.73
C PRO A 150 16.96 1.75 -5.29
N PHE A 151 16.18 1.30 -4.32
CA PHE A 151 16.28 1.66 -2.91
C PHE A 151 16.25 0.41 -2.01
N ALA A 152 16.54 0.59 -0.71
CA ALA A 152 16.55 -0.52 0.24
C ALA A 152 15.15 -1.11 0.44
N ILE A 153 15.07 -2.45 0.38
CA ILE A 153 13.89 -3.23 0.75
C ILE A 153 14.23 -4.17 1.91
N THR A 154 13.23 -4.69 2.60
CA THR A 154 13.39 -5.55 3.77
C THR A 154 14.24 -6.77 3.45
N ASN A 155 13.96 -7.44 2.34
CA ASN A 155 14.68 -8.65 1.93
C ASN A 155 15.86 -8.36 0.99
N GLN A 156 16.52 -7.20 1.14
CA GLN A 156 17.58 -6.67 0.27
C GLN A 156 18.66 -7.70 -0.07
N PHE A 157 19.08 -8.47 0.94
CA PHE A 157 20.23 -9.39 0.88
C PHE A 157 19.83 -10.84 0.60
N SER A 158 18.54 -11.12 0.41
CA SER A 158 18.07 -12.45 0.02
C SER A 158 18.16 -12.64 -1.50
N LYS A 159 18.13 -13.89 -1.96
CA LYS A 159 18.11 -14.21 -3.40
C LYS A 159 16.77 -13.84 -4.05
N GLU A 160 15.67 -14.25 -3.43
CA GLU A 160 14.33 -14.07 -3.99
C GLU A 160 13.81 -12.64 -3.86
N ARG A 161 14.28 -11.87 -2.86
CA ARG A 161 13.86 -10.48 -2.62
C ARG A 161 12.33 -10.35 -2.58
N VAL A 162 11.70 -11.21 -1.79
CA VAL A 162 10.26 -11.15 -1.50
C VAL A 162 9.92 -9.77 -0.92
N LEU A 163 8.89 -9.12 -1.44
CA LEU A 163 8.46 -7.80 -1.01
C LEU A 163 7.56 -7.90 0.21
N THR A 164 7.71 -6.96 1.14
CA THR A 164 6.90 -6.90 2.36
C THR A 164 6.10 -5.61 2.44
N GLY A 165 5.13 -5.54 3.35
CA GLY A 165 4.35 -4.32 3.58
C GLY A 165 5.18 -3.13 4.08
N ALA A 166 6.42 -3.33 4.52
CA ALA A 166 7.33 -2.22 4.77
C ALA A 166 7.99 -1.67 3.48
N ASP A 167 7.96 -2.44 2.39
CA ASP A 167 8.57 -2.04 1.13
C ASP A 167 7.61 -1.18 0.30
N PHE A 168 6.35 -1.61 0.23
CA PHE A 168 5.27 -0.93 -0.49
C PHE A 168 3.94 -1.07 0.27
N ASP A 169 3.11 -0.04 0.14
CA ASP A 169 1.74 0.00 0.62
C ASP A 169 0.79 -0.04 -0.58
N ILE A 170 0.57 -1.24 -1.09
CA ILE A 170 -0.21 -1.45 -2.31
C ILE A 170 -1.70 -1.31 -2.01
N GLU A 171 -2.35 -0.36 -2.68
CA GLU A 171 -3.75 0.01 -2.40
C GLU A 171 -4.68 -0.26 -3.60
N SER A 172 -4.11 -0.67 -4.73
CA SER A 172 -4.88 -1.04 -5.90
C SER A 172 -4.16 -2.09 -6.75
N MET A 173 -4.95 -2.86 -7.51
CA MET A 173 -4.44 -3.86 -8.43
C MET A 173 -5.29 -3.88 -9.70
N GLN A 174 -4.64 -4.05 -10.86
CA GLN A 174 -5.26 -4.32 -12.14
C GLN A 174 -4.55 -5.45 -12.87
N ARG A 175 -5.30 -6.16 -13.72
CA ARG A 175 -4.75 -7.18 -14.63
C ARG A 175 -4.73 -6.62 -16.04
N ALA A 176 -3.56 -6.63 -16.68
CA ALA A 176 -3.40 -6.24 -18.07
C ALA A 176 -3.89 -7.35 -19.03
N PRO A 177 -4.20 -7.04 -20.30
CA PRO A 177 -4.68 -8.03 -21.28
C PRO A 177 -3.72 -9.21 -21.54
N ASP A 178 -2.42 -9.02 -21.34
CA ASP A 178 -1.37 -10.05 -21.47
C ASP A 178 -1.21 -10.92 -20.20
N GLY A 179 -1.97 -10.61 -19.15
CA GLY A 179 -1.97 -11.33 -17.88
C GLY A 179 -1.00 -10.80 -16.83
N THR A 180 -0.21 -9.76 -17.11
CA THR A 180 0.61 -9.09 -16.09
C THR A 180 -0.26 -8.33 -15.08
N LEU A 181 0.34 -7.99 -13.95
CA LEU A 181 -0.34 -7.31 -12.85
C LEU A 181 0.28 -5.94 -12.62
N TRP A 182 -0.60 -4.96 -12.41
CA TRP A 182 -0.25 -3.59 -12.09
C TRP A 182 -0.76 -3.24 -10.71
N PHE A 183 0.05 -2.54 -9.91
CA PHE A 183 -0.29 -2.14 -8.56
C PHE A 183 -0.04 -0.65 -8.36
N GLY A 184 -0.94 0.03 -7.65
CA GLY A 184 -0.69 1.37 -7.13
C GLY A 184 -0.21 1.29 -5.68
N ASP A 185 0.84 2.04 -5.36
CA ASP A 185 1.46 2.12 -4.04
C ASP A 185 1.27 3.50 -3.40
N GLU A 186 1.02 3.57 -2.09
CA GLU A 186 0.86 4.82 -1.33
C GLU A 186 2.19 5.36 -0.78
N PHE A 187 3.16 4.49 -0.47
CA PHE A 187 4.44 4.93 0.10
C PHE A 187 5.29 5.71 -0.92
N GLY A 188 5.27 5.36 -2.19
CA GLY A 188 5.96 6.08 -3.27
C GLY A 188 5.39 7.49 -3.46
N PRO A 189 4.19 7.68 -3.99
CA PRO A 189 3.38 6.76 -4.77
C PRO A 189 4.06 6.27 -6.06
N PHE A 190 3.88 4.98 -6.35
CA PHE A 190 4.43 4.34 -7.55
C PHE A 190 3.38 3.51 -8.27
N LEU A 191 3.63 3.22 -9.55
CA LEU A 191 3.07 2.07 -10.23
C LEU A 191 4.11 0.94 -10.23
N LEU A 192 3.69 -0.24 -9.80
CA LEU A 192 4.47 -1.46 -9.86
C LEU A 192 3.90 -2.37 -10.95
N HIS A 193 4.77 -3.01 -11.71
CA HIS A 193 4.40 -3.91 -12.80
C HIS A 193 5.09 -5.26 -12.62
N THR A 194 4.31 -6.33 -12.49
CA THR A 194 4.83 -7.69 -12.28
C THR A 194 4.31 -8.65 -13.34
N ASP A 195 5.04 -9.73 -13.57
CA ASP A 195 4.49 -10.87 -14.31
C ASP A 195 3.32 -11.53 -13.53
N ALA A 196 2.68 -12.52 -14.15
CA ALA A 196 1.59 -13.27 -13.54
C ALA A 196 2.00 -14.10 -12.31
N ASN A 197 3.30 -14.23 -12.03
CA ASN A 197 3.88 -14.93 -10.88
C ASN A 197 4.41 -13.97 -9.80
N GLY A 198 4.18 -12.66 -9.94
CA GLY A 198 4.56 -11.64 -8.97
C GLY A 198 6.01 -11.17 -9.06
N VAL A 199 6.75 -11.53 -10.12
CA VAL A 199 8.11 -11.04 -10.36
C VAL A 199 8.04 -9.64 -10.96
N LEU A 200 8.67 -8.67 -10.31
CA LEU A 200 8.77 -7.31 -10.80
C LEU A 200 9.47 -7.27 -12.17
N LEU A 201 8.87 -6.55 -13.12
CA LEU A 201 9.33 -6.49 -14.53
C LEU A 201 10.16 -5.24 -14.83
N GLU A 202 9.93 -4.16 -14.09
CA GLU A 202 10.64 -2.88 -14.25
C GLU A 202 10.77 -2.16 -12.90
N ALA A 203 11.64 -1.14 -12.84
CA ALA A 203 11.75 -0.33 -11.64
C ALA A 203 10.40 0.37 -11.34
N PRO A 204 10.06 0.62 -10.06
CA PRO A 204 8.84 1.33 -9.70
C PRO A 204 8.69 2.65 -10.47
N ILE A 205 7.57 2.81 -11.16
CA ILE A 205 7.30 3.99 -12.00
C ILE A 205 6.75 5.09 -11.10
N LYS A 206 7.41 6.23 -11.13
CA LYS A 206 7.02 7.40 -10.34
C LYS A 206 5.86 8.15 -10.98
N LEU A 207 5.00 8.71 -10.14
CA LEU A 207 3.90 9.55 -10.59
C LEU A 207 4.32 11.02 -10.62
N MET A 208 4.07 11.68 -11.76
CA MET A 208 4.30 13.11 -11.91
C MET A 208 3.17 13.89 -11.24
N ASP A 209 3.51 15.04 -10.65
CA ASP A 209 2.55 15.95 -10.06
C ASP A 209 1.97 16.86 -11.16
N ASN A 210 0.67 16.69 -11.44
CA ASN A 210 -0.04 17.48 -12.45
C ASN A 210 -0.32 18.92 -12.00
N GLU A 211 -0.34 19.18 -10.69
CA GLU A 211 -0.56 20.52 -10.13
C GLU A 211 0.77 21.28 -9.98
N ASN A 212 1.89 20.55 -9.84
CA ASN A 212 3.24 21.10 -9.71
C ASN A 212 4.17 20.59 -10.82
N ALA A 213 4.11 21.23 -11.99
CA ALA A 213 4.87 20.82 -13.17
C ALA A 213 6.37 20.59 -12.88
N GLY A 214 6.88 19.43 -13.32
CA GLY A 214 8.28 19.03 -13.11
C GLY A 214 8.56 18.38 -11.76
N GLN A 215 7.57 18.25 -10.88
CA GLN A 215 7.68 17.55 -9.61
C GLN A 215 7.07 16.15 -9.69
N GLU A 216 7.50 15.28 -8.77
CA GLU A 216 6.94 13.95 -8.55
C GLU A 216 6.01 14.02 -7.34
N ILE A 217 4.90 13.28 -7.37
CA ILE A 217 4.07 13.08 -6.18
C ILE A 217 4.89 12.25 -5.17
N ARG A 218 4.96 12.71 -3.93
CA ARG A 218 5.65 12.01 -2.84
C ARG A 218 4.82 12.03 -1.57
N SER A 219 4.67 10.88 -0.93
CA SER A 219 4.16 10.81 0.43
C SER A 219 5.31 10.98 1.44
N PRO A 220 5.02 11.26 2.72
CA PRO A 220 6.04 11.36 3.76
C PRO A 220 6.92 10.09 3.88
N GLN A 221 6.38 8.92 3.53
CA GLN A 221 7.04 7.61 3.60
C GLN A 221 7.85 7.27 2.34
N ASN A 222 7.94 8.19 1.38
CA ASN A 222 8.66 7.98 0.12
C ASN A 222 10.11 7.49 0.38
N PRO A 223 10.59 6.48 -0.34
CA PRO A 223 11.93 5.90 -0.15
C PRO A 223 13.08 6.87 -0.45
N TYR A 224 12.81 8.02 -1.06
CA TYR A 224 13.78 9.09 -1.34
C TYR A 224 13.71 10.25 -0.32
N SER A 225 12.85 10.15 0.69
CA SER A 225 12.88 11.01 1.88
C SER A 225 13.92 10.49 2.89
N GLU A 226 14.53 11.36 3.68
CA GLU A 226 15.58 11.00 4.65
C GLU A 226 15.06 9.97 5.68
N GLU A 227 13.90 10.25 6.26
CA GLU A 227 13.27 9.39 7.26
C GLU A 227 12.85 8.04 6.66
N GLY A 228 12.23 8.04 5.48
CA GLY A 228 11.82 6.82 4.78
C GLY A 228 13.02 5.94 4.41
N SER A 229 14.09 6.55 3.90
CA SER A 229 15.35 5.87 3.56
C SER A 229 15.97 5.18 4.78
N ALA A 230 16.04 5.90 5.90
CA ALA A 230 16.63 5.38 7.14
C ALA A 230 15.89 4.14 7.65
N VAL A 231 14.56 4.20 7.73
CA VAL A 231 13.73 3.07 8.20
C VAL A 231 13.90 1.85 7.29
N ARG A 232 13.95 2.03 5.97
CA ARG A 232 14.16 0.95 5.01
C ARG A 232 15.52 0.27 5.16
N ILE A 233 16.60 1.04 5.35
CA ILE A 233 17.93 0.50 5.62
C ILE A 233 17.93 -0.30 6.94
N MET A 234 17.30 0.23 7.99
CA MET A 234 17.17 -0.46 9.27
C MET A 234 16.41 -1.79 9.13
N ASN A 235 15.33 -1.82 8.35
CA ASN A 235 14.58 -3.04 8.05
C ASN A 235 15.44 -4.07 7.31
N ALA A 236 16.17 -3.65 6.27
CA ALA A 236 17.05 -4.51 5.50
C ALA A 236 18.15 -5.17 6.35
N VAL A 237 18.83 -4.38 7.17
CA VAL A 237 19.92 -4.88 8.02
C VAL A 237 19.39 -5.74 9.17
N ARG A 238 18.23 -5.39 9.74
CA ARG A 238 17.55 -6.23 10.73
C ARG A 238 17.19 -7.60 10.17
N ALA A 239 16.52 -7.64 9.02
CA ALA A 239 16.13 -8.90 8.37
C ALA A 239 17.36 -9.75 8.03
N HIS A 240 18.43 -9.12 7.53
CA HIS A 240 19.70 -9.79 7.29
C HIS A 240 20.27 -10.38 8.58
N ALA A 241 20.44 -9.60 9.65
CA ALA A 241 20.98 -10.10 10.91
C ALA A 241 20.17 -11.26 11.49
N GLN A 242 18.83 -11.19 11.42
CA GLN A 242 17.94 -12.26 11.86
C GLN A 242 18.12 -13.55 11.05
N SER A 243 18.36 -13.44 9.74
CA SER A 243 18.67 -14.62 8.89
C SER A 243 19.96 -15.35 9.31
N PHE A 244 20.85 -14.68 10.07
CA PHE A 244 22.05 -15.26 10.68
C PHE A 244 21.91 -15.53 12.18
N GLY A 245 20.67 -15.58 12.69
CA GLY A 245 20.37 -15.96 14.08
C GLY A 245 20.46 -14.84 15.11
N ALA A 246 20.56 -13.58 14.70
CA ALA A 246 20.53 -12.45 15.63
C ALA A 246 19.17 -12.37 16.34
N LYS A 247 19.20 -12.34 17.68
CA LYS A 247 17.99 -12.22 18.53
C LYS A 247 17.64 -10.79 18.91
N ARG A 248 18.51 -9.83 18.58
CA ARG A 248 18.34 -8.41 18.89
C ARG A 248 18.40 -7.61 17.60
N ALA A 249 17.52 -6.61 17.48
CA ALA A 249 17.55 -5.69 16.36
C ALA A 249 18.86 -4.89 16.40
N PRO A 250 19.58 -4.77 15.26
CA PRO A 250 20.66 -3.81 15.13
C PRO A 250 20.15 -2.40 15.44
N VAL A 251 20.88 -1.67 16.28
CA VAL A 251 20.57 -0.26 16.57
C VAL A 251 21.49 0.60 15.73
N PHE A 252 20.92 1.58 15.03
CA PHE A 252 21.69 2.59 14.30
C PHE A 252 21.67 3.86 15.12
N SER A 253 22.85 4.33 15.49
CA SER A 253 23.00 5.64 16.13
C SER A 253 23.48 6.65 15.10
N PRO A 254 22.80 7.78 14.90
CA PRO A 254 23.27 8.85 14.02
C PRO A 254 24.58 9.49 14.53
N TYR A 255 24.94 9.25 15.79
CA TYR A 255 26.23 9.59 16.37
C TYR A 255 27.09 8.34 16.56
N PHE A 256 28.31 8.36 16.03
CA PHE A 256 29.29 7.26 16.10
C PHE A 256 29.63 6.78 17.53
N VAL A 257 29.22 7.51 18.58
CA VAL A 257 29.58 7.26 19.99
C VAL A 257 28.55 6.45 20.80
N GLN A 258 27.40 6.04 20.24
CA GLN A 258 26.29 5.50 21.04
C GLN A 258 26.03 3.99 20.92
N LEU A 259 26.86 3.24 20.18
CA LEU A 259 26.78 1.78 20.16
C LEU A 259 27.96 1.20 20.94
N LYS A 260 27.76 0.99 22.25
CA LYS A 260 28.58 0.06 23.03
C LYS A 260 27.74 -1.18 23.34
N TYR A 261 27.94 -2.24 22.58
CA TYR A 261 27.54 -3.59 22.98
C TYR A 261 28.78 -4.31 23.50
N ASP A 262 28.67 -4.86 24.71
CA ASP A 262 29.69 -5.69 25.31
C ASP A 262 29.47 -7.16 24.91
N ALA A 263 30.29 -7.65 23.99
CA ALA A 263 30.62 -9.07 24.01
C ALA A 263 31.45 -9.29 25.28
N ASN A 264 30.91 -9.99 26.28
CA ASN A 264 31.62 -10.54 27.46
C ASN A 264 31.70 -9.70 28.75
N GLY A 265 30.63 -9.00 29.15
CA GLY A 265 30.37 -8.69 30.56
C GLY A 265 31.18 -7.54 31.18
N VAL A 266 30.92 -6.31 30.76
CA VAL A 266 31.41 -5.11 31.48
C VAL A 266 30.27 -4.11 31.66
N LYS A 267 30.07 -3.66 32.91
CA LYS A 267 29.09 -2.62 33.28
C LYS A 267 29.24 -1.38 32.41
N SER A 268 28.12 -0.92 31.83
CA SER A 268 28.01 0.37 31.16
C SER A 268 28.58 1.50 32.04
N SER A 269 29.36 2.40 31.45
CA SER A 269 29.76 3.65 32.14
C SER A 269 28.51 4.41 32.58
N PRO A 270 28.46 4.97 33.81
CA PRO A 270 27.37 5.82 34.27
C PRO A 270 27.07 7.02 33.34
N ASP A 271 28.05 7.42 32.52
CA ASP A 271 27.97 8.57 31.63
C ASP A 271 27.42 8.24 30.23
N ALA A 272 27.09 6.97 29.96
CA ALA A 272 26.55 6.53 28.67
C ALA A 272 25.09 6.98 28.43
N HIS A 273 24.47 7.69 29.37
CA HIS A 273 23.07 8.10 29.30
C HIS A 273 22.89 9.61 29.51
N TYR A 274 22.79 10.38 28.43
CA TYR A 274 22.06 11.66 28.48
C TYR A 274 20.54 11.45 28.65
N ALA A 275 20.04 10.21 28.53
CA ALA A 275 18.62 9.88 28.67
C ALA A 275 18.15 9.66 30.12
N ARG A 276 19.03 9.75 31.13
CA ARG A 276 18.64 9.84 32.55
C ARG A 276 19.24 11.07 33.20
N GLY A 277 18.69 12.24 32.87
CA GLY A 277 18.92 13.42 33.69
C GLY A 277 18.37 13.20 35.10
N LYS A 278 19.24 13.04 36.11
CA LYS A 278 18.87 13.42 37.47
C LYS A 278 18.56 14.91 37.44
N ILE A 279 17.36 15.30 37.83
CA ILE A 279 17.01 16.70 38.10
C ILE A 279 18.01 17.20 39.16
N ARG A 280 18.97 18.02 38.74
CA ARG A 280 19.73 18.89 39.63
C ARG A 280 19.57 20.31 39.11
N ASN A 281 18.94 21.13 39.95
CA ASN A 281 18.78 22.57 39.77
C ASN A 281 20.11 23.23 39.40
N ARG A 282 20.23 23.74 38.18
CA ARG A 282 21.01 24.95 37.88
C ARG A 282 20.56 25.56 36.56
N ALA A 283 20.23 26.84 36.64
CA ALA A 283 19.75 27.68 35.56
C ALA A 283 20.83 27.87 34.48
N SER A 284 20.48 27.64 33.21
CA SER A 284 21.03 28.24 31.97
C SER A 284 20.28 27.68 30.74
N PRO A 285 20.18 28.40 29.61
CA PRO A 285 19.02 28.32 28.72
C PRO A 285 19.08 27.15 27.74
N ARG A 286 17.96 26.43 27.60
CA ARG A 286 17.74 25.46 26.50
C ARG A 286 17.30 26.21 25.23
N PRO A 287 17.80 25.87 24.03
CA PRO A 287 17.08 26.15 22.80
C PRO A 287 15.91 25.15 22.63
N PRO A 288 14.81 25.49 21.93
CA PRO A 288 13.59 24.71 21.98
C PRO A 288 13.61 23.60 20.92
N ALA A 289 13.61 22.34 21.36
CA ALA A 289 13.07 21.25 20.54
C ALA A 289 11.62 21.02 21.00
N ARG A 290 10.69 21.76 20.38
CA ARG A 290 9.26 21.42 20.41
C ARG A 290 9.02 20.42 19.28
N PHE A 291 8.80 19.16 19.61
CA PHE A 291 8.01 18.27 18.77
C PHE A 291 6.95 17.63 19.67
N LEU A 292 5.82 18.33 19.75
CA LEU A 292 4.58 17.80 20.29
C LEU A 292 3.63 17.74 19.10
N MET A 293 3.34 16.55 18.59
CA MET A 293 2.24 16.37 17.66
C MET A 293 1.29 15.32 18.22
N TRP A 294 0.23 15.84 18.82
CA TRP A 294 -0.95 15.10 19.25
C TRP A 294 -1.81 14.91 17.99
N ARG A 295 -1.94 13.69 17.48
CA ARG A 295 -2.87 13.41 16.38
C ARG A 295 -4.18 12.89 16.96
N ARG A 296 -5.22 13.73 16.95
CA ARG A 296 -6.61 13.29 17.10
C ARG A 296 -6.97 12.49 15.85
N SER A 297 -7.20 11.19 16.01
CA SER A 297 -7.87 10.36 15.01
C SER A 297 -9.28 10.89 14.79
N ARG A 298 -9.56 11.41 13.60
CA ARG A 298 -10.93 11.49 13.07
C ARG A 298 -11.01 10.47 11.95
N ALA A 299 -11.78 9.42 12.19
CA ALA A 299 -12.20 8.48 11.18
C ALA A 299 -13.01 9.22 10.11
N LEU A 300 -12.59 9.13 8.85
CA LEU A 300 -13.42 9.45 7.70
C LEU A 300 -14.02 8.13 7.22
N ALA A 301 -15.31 7.93 7.50
CA ALA A 301 -16.06 6.80 6.97
C ALA A 301 -16.49 7.12 5.54
N ILE A 302 -15.97 6.39 4.57
CA ILE A 302 -16.53 6.33 3.22
C ILE A 302 -17.54 5.19 3.23
N ARG A 303 -18.83 5.52 3.10
CA ARG A 303 -19.91 4.55 2.87
C ARG A 303 -19.98 4.27 1.37
N TRP A 304 -19.99 2.99 1.02
CA TRP A 304 -20.55 2.52 -0.25
C TRP A 304 -22.08 2.58 -0.21
#